data_AF-A0ABD7VCP2-F1
#
_entry.id   AF-A0ABD7VCP2-F1
#
_cell.length_a   1.000
_cell.length_b   1.000
_cell.length_c   1.000
_cell.angle_alpha   90.00
_cell.angle_beta   90.00
_cell.angle_gamma   90.00
#
_symmetry.space_group_name_H-M   'P 1'
#
loop_
_entity.id
_entity.type
_entity.pdbx_description
1 polymer ?
#
loop_
_entity_poly.entity_id
_entity_poly.type
_entity_poly.pdbx_seq_one_letter_code
_entity_poly.pdbx_strand_id
1 'polypeptide(L)'
;MTSLTDNDHAPVAVNNRFEKITDRDKTMPVEKFLSTKLSNFEPSHKSKIDEYRATLEEAFVLQNAVDQSLSTLETPSIFCKRKLNMMMRTKYPSWVTAKHKIKLKPKTSSHEADYSITLLQAAMLNFTDTEAAADYYSSDSEIVFSPGDLSDDDIPKEKITAEEFSALSRSLDLGNEYQKMIEEKFNTAQARADAVQLAMLNLKLAAYTKFFSKDIDEETWSTLKNLTDKKVDIANGSVPEQERILFYSVQLLGKYDTNTVMLIVSKNDPTKNQYILYVPNDRGPGFYVYNTPEDFRRKFEYLLQHDTPLPKFLASQMNLVDQAACLAELKELQKAKNTGTVDRKERSVSTIDLSGREYVTLTNLKAENLFAHISTLNLNTFITDTKRIAVPVNEVNLPTHANRRAHSHLHPRPPVSEQLTYSFRTRLRSSPVEALLSELFTGVEDWTVEEKKAGLLQLLDLKELRNQQPPSSTAEDEENADALTRLPDYFNAFELVGDRENECFLLWKRDLAGYRQRDVVASRLKNSGQPYEGGAQILLFNSRYFIWIKDSAYEVKPSLLDWRVVHPFNKSAYRPSVMYRGWELAK
;
A
#
# COMPACT_ATOMS: atom_id res chain seq x y z
N MET A 1 -40.74 65.70 -11.76
CA MET A 1 -39.26 65.53 -11.72
C MET A 1 -39.00 64.18 -11.13
N THR A 2 -38.33 63.36 -11.93
CA THR A 2 -38.27 61.89 -11.91
C THR A 2 -37.44 61.34 -10.76
N SER A 3 -38.00 60.38 -10.03
CA SER A 3 -37.28 59.46 -9.16
C SER A 3 -36.56 58.41 -10.00
N LEU A 4 -35.25 58.28 -9.82
CA LEU A 4 -34.45 57.17 -10.32
C LEU A 4 -34.57 56.00 -9.34
N THR A 5 -35.04 54.87 -9.85
CA THR A 5 -35.09 53.56 -9.19
C THR A 5 -33.70 52.93 -9.17
N ASP A 6 -33.29 52.48 -7.99
CA ASP A 6 -32.10 51.66 -7.75
C ASP A 6 -32.14 50.36 -8.57
N ASN A 7 -31.01 50.05 -9.19
CA ASN A 7 -30.72 48.81 -9.88
C ASN A 7 -29.82 47.97 -8.97
N ASP A 8 -30.42 47.18 -8.07
CA ASP A 8 -29.73 46.12 -7.33
C ASP A 8 -29.72 44.85 -8.20
N HIS A 9 -28.61 44.61 -8.90
CA HIS A 9 -28.32 43.29 -9.48
C HIS A 9 -27.66 42.40 -8.42
N ALA A 10 -28.47 41.51 -7.86
CA ALA A 10 -28.09 40.50 -6.89
C ALA A 10 -27.14 39.43 -7.48
N PRO A 11 -26.04 39.07 -6.80
CA PRO A 11 -25.24 37.88 -7.07
C PRO A 11 -25.63 36.74 -6.11
N VAL A 12 -26.89 36.27 -6.11
CA VAL A 12 -27.39 35.35 -5.06
C VAL A 12 -27.78 33.95 -5.57
N ALA A 13 -27.95 33.73 -6.88
CA ALA A 13 -28.50 32.46 -7.38
C ALA A 13 -27.51 31.27 -7.47
N VAL A 14 -26.19 31.50 -7.42
CA VAL A 14 -25.18 30.42 -7.58
C VAL A 14 -24.94 29.64 -6.28
N ASN A 15 -25.21 30.23 -5.11
CA ASN A 15 -24.98 29.59 -3.81
C ASN A 15 -26.05 28.55 -3.41
N ASN A 16 -27.25 28.58 -4.00
CA ASN A 16 -28.37 27.72 -3.57
C ASN A 16 -28.27 26.24 -3.99
N ARG A 17 -27.30 25.85 -4.82
CA ARG A 17 -27.14 24.44 -5.25
C ARG A 17 -26.47 23.56 -4.18
N PHE A 18 -25.83 24.15 -3.17
CA PHE A 18 -25.06 23.45 -2.14
C PHE A 18 -25.75 23.38 -0.77
N GLU A 19 -26.78 24.21 -0.52
CA GLU A 19 -27.52 24.27 0.76
C GLU A 19 -28.33 22.99 1.09
N LYS A 20 -28.38 22.02 0.16
CA LYS A 20 -29.04 20.72 0.38
C LYS A 20 -28.15 19.65 1.03
N ILE A 21 -26.83 19.86 1.11
CA ILE A 21 -26.01 19.03 2.00
C ILE A 21 -26.37 19.45 3.42
N THR A 22 -26.97 18.53 4.18
CA THR A 22 -27.60 18.83 5.48
C THR A 22 -26.61 19.27 6.56
N ASP A 23 -25.31 19.18 6.29
CA ASP A 23 -24.22 19.53 7.18
C ASP A 23 -23.28 20.55 6.53
N ARG A 24 -23.39 21.82 6.95
CA ARG A 24 -22.57 22.94 6.50
C ARG A 24 -21.07 22.73 6.76
N ASP A 25 -20.70 21.86 7.71
CA ASP A 25 -19.30 21.59 8.00
C ASP A 25 -18.68 20.63 6.97
N LYS A 26 -19.50 19.78 6.32
CA LYS A 26 -19.05 18.89 5.22
C LYS A 26 -18.88 19.62 3.90
N THR A 27 -19.54 20.76 3.70
CA THR A 27 -19.49 21.48 2.42
C THR A 27 -18.14 22.14 2.18
N MET A 28 -17.55 22.68 3.25
CA MET A 28 -16.26 23.37 3.22
C MET A 28 -15.10 22.53 2.63
N PRO A 29 -14.80 21.30 3.10
CA PRO A 29 -13.72 20.50 2.52
C PRO A 29 -13.99 20.12 1.05
N VAL A 30 -15.25 19.88 0.67
CA VAL A 30 -15.61 19.58 -0.72
C VAL A 30 -15.38 20.81 -1.61
N GLU A 31 -15.81 22.00 -1.20
CA GLU A 31 -15.58 23.23 -1.94
C GLU A 31 -14.09 23.56 -2.09
N LYS A 32 -13.31 23.37 -1.03
CA LYS A 32 -11.84 23.51 -1.05
C LYS A 32 -11.24 22.52 -2.05
N PHE A 33 -11.68 21.28 -2.06
CA PHE A 33 -11.21 20.27 -3.02
C PHE A 33 -11.52 20.68 -4.47
N LEU A 34 -12.78 21.03 -4.78
CA LEU A 34 -13.19 21.40 -6.15
C LEU A 34 -12.46 22.64 -6.67
N SER A 35 -12.22 23.63 -5.81
CA SER A 35 -11.55 24.89 -6.18
C SER A 35 -10.04 24.77 -6.32
N THR A 36 -9.41 23.79 -5.66
CA THR A 36 -7.94 23.60 -5.69
C THR A 36 -7.53 22.45 -6.60
N LYS A 37 -8.11 21.26 -6.42
CA LYS A 37 -7.71 20.03 -7.12
C LYS A 37 -8.37 19.86 -8.49
N LEU A 38 -9.46 20.58 -8.75
CA LEU A 38 -10.16 20.60 -10.04
C LEU A 38 -10.27 22.02 -10.62
N SER A 39 -9.32 22.90 -10.29
CA SER A 39 -9.32 24.32 -10.67
C SER A 39 -9.29 24.58 -12.19
N ASN A 40 -8.75 23.64 -12.97
CA ASN A 40 -8.68 23.67 -14.44
C ASN A 40 -9.75 22.79 -15.11
N PHE A 41 -10.63 22.15 -14.33
CA PHE A 41 -11.73 21.33 -14.86
C PHE A 41 -12.89 22.25 -15.24
N GLU A 42 -12.74 22.95 -16.38
CA GLU A 42 -13.64 24.00 -16.86
C GLU A 42 -14.16 23.65 -18.28
N PRO A 43 -15.30 24.21 -18.72
CA PRO A 43 -15.88 23.90 -20.03
C PRO A 43 -14.95 24.17 -21.22
N SER A 44 -14.02 25.12 -21.09
CA SER A 44 -12.97 25.39 -22.09
C SER A 44 -12.03 24.21 -22.35
N HIS A 45 -11.95 23.26 -21.42
CA HIS A 45 -11.13 22.06 -21.51
C HIS A 45 -11.96 20.80 -21.82
N LYS A 46 -13.16 20.93 -22.39
CA LYS A 46 -14.10 19.80 -22.65
C LYS A 46 -13.44 18.56 -23.26
N SER A 47 -12.63 18.71 -24.31
CA SER A 47 -11.94 17.58 -24.93
C SER A 47 -10.96 16.86 -23.97
N LYS A 48 -10.24 17.61 -23.13
CA LYS A 48 -9.34 17.04 -22.11
C LYS A 48 -10.13 16.31 -21.02
N ILE A 49 -11.31 16.83 -20.66
CA ILE A 49 -12.23 16.21 -19.69
C ILE A 49 -12.77 14.89 -20.25
N ASP A 50 -13.21 14.87 -21.50
CA ASP A 50 -13.75 13.67 -22.15
C ASP A 50 -12.67 12.59 -22.28
N GLU A 51 -11.44 12.97 -22.65
CA GLU A 51 -10.31 12.05 -22.71
C GLU A 51 -9.91 11.52 -21.32
N TYR A 52 -9.95 12.36 -20.29
CA TYR A 52 -9.73 11.92 -18.90
C TYR A 52 -10.78 10.89 -18.47
N ARG A 53 -12.07 11.15 -18.73
CA ARG A 53 -13.17 10.22 -18.43
C ARG A 53 -13.01 8.89 -19.20
N ALA A 54 -12.67 8.93 -20.48
CA ALA A 54 -12.40 7.72 -21.27
C ALA A 54 -11.20 6.92 -20.71
N THR A 55 -10.13 7.62 -20.34
CA THR A 55 -8.94 6.98 -19.74
C THR A 55 -9.28 6.34 -18.39
N LEU A 56 -10.15 6.97 -17.58
CA LEU A 56 -10.64 6.40 -16.32
C LEU A 56 -11.38 5.08 -16.57
N GLU A 57 -12.28 5.04 -17.55
CA GLU A 57 -13.02 3.81 -17.89
C GLU A 57 -12.09 2.68 -18.30
N GLU A 58 -11.11 2.93 -19.17
CA GLU A 58 -10.10 1.94 -19.55
C GLU A 58 -9.30 1.45 -18.33
N ALA A 59 -8.88 2.37 -17.44
CA ALA A 59 -8.08 2.04 -16.27
C ALA A 59 -8.88 1.21 -15.25
N PHE A 60 -10.15 1.54 -15.02
CA PHE A 60 -10.99 0.81 -14.05
C PHE A 60 -11.23 -0.64 -14.45
N VAL A 61 -11.34 -0.94 -15.76
CA VAL A 61 -11.44 -2.33 -16.24
C VAL A 61 -10.22 -3.14 -15.82
N LEU A 62 -9.01 -2.61 -16.06
CA LEU A 62 -7.77 -3.28 -15.67
C LEU A 62 -7.57 -3.33 -14.15
N GLN A 63 -7.93 -2.27 -13.43
CA GLN A 63 -7.88 -2.26 -11.96
C GLN A 63 -8.80 -3.34 -11.37
N ASN A 64 -10.00 -3.54 -11.93
CA ASN A 64 -10.90 -4.60 -11.50
C ASN A 64 -10.32 -5.99 -11.81
N ALA A 65 -9.69 -6.19 -12.98
CA ALA A 65 -9.01 -7.46 -13.29
C ALA A 65 -7.87 -7.77 -12.31
N VAL A 66 -7.09 -6.75 -11.94
CA VAL A 66 -6.05 -6.85 -10.90
C VAL A 66 -6.68 -7.15 -9.55
N ASP A 67 -7.78 -6.49 -9.19
CA ASP A 67 -8.50 -6.69 -7.93
C ASP A 67 -9.03 -8.13 -7.78
N GLN A 68 -9.65 -8.66 -8.84
CA GLN A 68 -10.13 -10.03 -8.91
C GLN A 68 -8.97 -11.02 -8.72
N SER A 69 -7.85 -10.80 -9.39
CA SER A 69 -6.65 -11.63 -9.22
C SER A 69 -6.12 -11.58 -7.78
N LEU A 70 -6.05 -10.39 -7.18
CA LEU A 70 -5.63 -10.17 -5.79
C LEU A 70 -6.58 -10.80 -4.76
N SER A 71 -7.88 -10.83 -5.03
CA SER A 71 -8.89 -11.41 -4.15
C SER A 71 -8.64 -12.90 -3.89
N THR A 72 -8.12 -13.60 -4.89
CA THR A 72 -7.79 -15.04 -4.84
C THR A 72 -6.39 -15.35 -4.31
N LEU A 73 -5.56 -14.34 -4.03
CA LEU A 73 -4.22 -14.52 -3.50
C LEU A 73 -4.27 -14.92 -2.02
N GLU A 74 -3.91 -16.17 -1.72
CA GLU A 74 -3.71 -16.65 -0.35
C GLU A 74 -2.43 -16.05 0.26
N THR A 75 -2.45 -15.77 1.57
CA THR A 75 -1.23 -15.40 2.28
C THR A 75 -0.27 -16.60 2.36
N PRO A 76 1.06 -16.38 2.48
CA PRO A 76 2.02 -17.48 2.58
C PRO A 76 1.63 -18.51 3.65
N SER A 77 1.20 -18.03 4.82
CA SER A 77 0.77 -18.88 5.94
C SER A 77 -0.44 -19.75 5.60
N ILE A 78 -1.46 -19.21 4.92
CA ILE A 78 -2.69 -19.95 4.59
C ILE A 78 -2.38 -21.05 3.57
N PHE A 79 -1.71 -20.67 2.48
CA PHE A 79 -1.32 -21.60 1.41
C PHE A 79 -0.44 -22.74 1.94
N CYS A 80 0.63 -22.38 2.65
CA CYS A 80 1.59 -23.35 3.17
C CYS A 80 0.95 -24.28 4.20
N LYS A 81 0.10 -23.75 5.08
CA LYS A 81 -0.64 -24.56 6.06
C LYS A 81 -1.57 -25.57 5.40
N ARG A 82 -2.29 -25.16 4.35
CA ARG A 82 -3.19 -26.04 3.60
C ARG A 82 -2.40 -27.18 2.95
N LYS A 83 -1.31 -26.87 2.24
CA LYS A 83 -0.45 -27.89 1.59
C LYS A 83 0.22 -28.82 2.61
N LEU A 84 0.78 -28.28 3.68
CA LEU A 84 1.43 -29.07 4.73
C LEU A 84 0.44 -30.04 5.40
N ASN A 85 -0.75 -29.56 5.80
CA ASN A 85 -1.75 -30.43 6.41
C ASN A 85 -2.24 -31.53 5.45
N MET A 86 -2.38 -31.23 4.16
CA MET A 86 -2.74 -32.23 3.15
C MET A 86 -1.70 -33.34 3.11
N MET A 87 -0.41 -33.01 3.06
CA MET A 87 0.67 -34.00 3.07
C MET A 87 0.79 -34.74 4.40
N MET A 88 0.68 -34.06 5.53
CA MET A 88 0.79 -34.72 6.84
C MET A 88 -0.32 -35.74 7.05
N ARG A 89 -1.55 -35.49 6.59
CA ARG A 89 -2.65 -36.46 6.66
C ARG A 89 -2.42 -37.73 5.83
N THR A 90 -1.53 -37.69 4.84
CA THR A 90 -1.19 -38.88 4.05
C THR A 90 -0.15 -39.77 4.73
N LYS A 91 0.75 -39.17 5.53
CA LYS A 91 1.87 -39.88 6.16
C LYS A 91 1.69 -40.13 7.66
N TYR A 92 0.86 -39.33 8.32
CA TYR A 92 0.73 -39.29 9.77
C TYR A 92 -0.74 -39.24 10.19
N PRO A 93 -1.04 -39.60 11.46
CA PRO A 93 -2.38 -39.53 12.00
C PRO A 93 -3.03 -38.15 11.88
N SER A 94 -4.35 -38.12 11.70
CA SER A 94 -5.14 -36.91 11.40
C SER A 94 -5.11 -35.82 12.48
N TRP A 95 -4.79 -36.19 13.72
CA TRP A 95 -4.65 -35.27 14.84
C TRP A 95 -3.33 -34.48 14.79
N VAL A 96 -2.29 -34.97 14.10
CA VAL A 96 -1.05 -34.19 13.87
C VAL A 96 -1.33 -33.11 12.84
N THR A 97 -1.33 -31.86 13.30
CA THR A 97 -1.56 -30.69 12.45
C THR A 97 -0.42 -29.68 12.53
N ALA A 98 -0.34 -28.80 11.53
CA ALA A 98 0.73 -27.81 11.40
C ALA A 98 0.86 -26.81 12.57
N LYS A 99 -0.07 -26.84 13.54
CA LYS A 99 -0.07 -26.02 14.76
C LYS A 99 0.90 -26.54 15.84
N HIS A 100 1.21 -27.84 15.82
CA HIS A 100 2.09 -28.44 16.82
C HIS A 100 3.49 -27.86 16.71
N LYS A 101 4.23 -27.90 17.82
CA LYS A 101 5.58 -27.39 17.88
C LYS A 101 6.59 -28.51 17.66
N ILE A 102 7.76 -28.16 17.14
CA ILE A 102 8.91 -29.04 17.03
C ILE A 102 10.08 -28.41 17.77
N LYS A 103 10.73 -29.19 18.62
CA LYS A 103 11.98 -28.85 19.28
C LYS A 103 13.12 -29.40 18.42
N LEU A 104 14.07 -28.54 18.05
CA LEU A 104 15.18 -28.89 17.17
C LEU A 104 16.50 -28.67 17.91
N LYS A 105 17.21 -29.76 18.21
CA LYS A 105 18.52 -29.74 18.89
C LYS A 105 19.57 -30.48 18.05
N PRO A 106 20.55 -29.76 17.46
CA PRO A 106 21.67 -30.42 16.78
C PRO A 106 22.48 -31.30 17.74
N LYS A 107 23.00 -32.44 17.29
CA LYS A 107 23.84 -33.32 18.15
C LYS A 107 25.11 -32.64 18.66
N THR A 108 25.63 -31.67 17.90
CA THR A 108 26.89 -30.97 18.18
C THR A 108 26.72 -29.76 19.10
N SER A 109 25.49 -29.35 19.45
CA SER A 109 25.26 -28.16 20.26
C SER A 109 25.42 -28.45 21.76
N SER A 110 26.37 -27.76 22.40
CA SER A 110 26.59 -27.78 23.86
C SER A 110 25.63 -26.90 24.66
N HIS A 111 24.80 -26.11 23.99
CA HIS A 111 23.84 -25.18 24.61
C HIS A 111 22.43 -25.79 24.62
N GLU A 112 21.68 -25.58 25.72
CA GLU A 112 20.23 -25.79 25.80
C GLU A 112 19.47 -24.71 25.01
N ALA A 113 19.78 -24.53 23.72
CA ALA A 113 19.03 -23.61 22.90
C ALA A 113 17.71 -24.29 22.47
N ASP A 114 16.68 -24.13 23.30
CA ASP A 114 15.35 -24.68 23.07
C ASP A 114 14.59 -23.89 22.00
N TYR A 115 14.97 -24.07 20.74
CA TYR A 115 14.25 -23.50 19.60
C TYR A 115 12.98 -24.33 19.36
N SER A 116 11.90 -23.94 20.01
CA SER A 116 10.57 -24.50 19.78
C SER A 116 9.78 -23.60 18.82
N ILE A 117 9.56 -24.08 17.59
CA ILE A 117 8.75 -23.39 16.57
C ILE A 117 7.61 -24.29 16.10
N THR A 118 6.56 -23.73 15.49
CA THR A 118 5.50 -24.57 14.90
C THR A 118 6.01 -25.36 13.70
N LEU A 119 5.42 -26.52 13.43
CA LEU A 119 5.69 -27.31 12.23
C LEU A 119 5.48 -26.48 10.95
N LEU A 120 4.44 -25.65 10.92
CA LEU A 120 4.22 -24.73 9.81
C LEU A 120 5.42 -23.80 9.59
N GLN A 121 5.89 -23.14 10.64
CA GLN A 121 7.03 -22.22 10.55
C GLN A 121 8.30 -22.95 10.13
N ALA A 122 8.56 -24.12 10.72
CA ALA A 122 9.72 -24.94 10.36
C ALA A 122 9.69 -25.33 8.87
N ALA A 123 8.54 -25.80 8.38
CA ALA A 123 8.39 -26.17 6.98
C ALA A 123 8.49 -24.97 6.02
N MET A 124 7.97 -23.80 6.41
CA MET A 124 8.06 -22.58 5.61
C MET A 124 9.49 -21.99 5.59
N LEU A 125 10.23 -22.03 6.70
CA LEU A 125 11.63 -21.61 6.74
C LEU A 125 12.57 -22.64 6.09
N ASN A 126 12.08 -23.87 5.92
CA ASN A 126 12.78 -24.99 5.35
C ASN A 126 14.04 -25.40 6.15
N PHE A 127 14.68 -26.48 5.70
CA PHE A 127 15.86 -27.06 6.35
C PHE A 127 17.03 -27.08 5.38
N THR A 128 18.22 -26.78 5.86
CA THR A 128 19.45 -26.88 5.07
C THR A 128 19.76 -28.33 4.72
N ASP A 129 20.65 -28.54 3.75
CA ASP A 129 21.09 -29.90 3.39
C ASP A 129 21.76 -30.58 4.59
N THR A 130 22.48 -29.81 5.40
CA THR A 130 23.15 -30.30 6.62
C THR A 130 22.16 -30.68 7.71
N GLU A 131 21.08 -29.91 7.87
CA GLU A 131 20.06 -30.16 8.89
C GLU A 131 19.20 -31.38 8.60
N ALA A 132 18.96 -31.66 7.32
CA ALA A 132 18.21 -32.83 6.89
C ALA A 132 19.07 -34.08 6.69
N ALA A 133 20.38 -34.00 6.95
CA ALA A 133 21.24 -35.15 6.95
C ALA A 133 20.87 -36.09 8.11
N ALA A 134 21.00 -37.39 7.85
CA ALA A 134 20.86 -38.40 8.89
C ALA A 134 21.77 -38.06 10.07
N ASP A 135 21.30 -38.34 11.28
CA ASP A 135 22.06 -38.12 12.52
C ASP A 135 22.42 -36.65 12.85
N TYR A 136 21.88 -35.64 12.15
CA TYR A 136 22.14 -34.23 12.51
C TYR A 136 21.49 -33.84 13.84
N TYR A 137 20.23 -34.23 14.05
CA TYR A 137 19.46 -33.91 15.25
C TYR A 137 19.66 -34.95 16.36
N SER A 138 19.69 -34.50 17.62
CA SER A 138 19.72 -35.39 18.78
C SER A 138 18.37 -36.06 19.00
N SER A 139 18.36 -37.16 19.76
CA SER A 139 17.15 -37.85 20.21
C SER A 139 16.22 -36.97 21.06
N ASP A 140 16.70 -35.83 21.56
CA ASP A 140 15.89 -34.85 22.31
C ASP A 140 15.07 -33.93 21.39
N SER A 141 15.24 -34.05 20.06
CA SER A 141 14.45 -33.32 19.08
C SER A 141 13.12 -34.04 18.85
N GLU A 142 12.04 -33.49 19.40
CA GLU A 142 10.72 -34.08 19.30
C GLU A 142 9.63 -33.05 18.96
N ILE A 143 8.51 -33.55 18.45
CA ILE A 143 7.28 -32.77 18.36
C ILE A 143 6.74 -32.60 19.77
N VAL A 144 6.56 -31.34 20.18
CA VAL A 144 6.00 -30.97 21.48
C VAL A 144 4.49 -30.84 21.33
N PHE A 145 3.78 -31.61 22.15
CA PHE A 145 2.33 -31.59 22.24
C PHE A 145 1.88 -30.69 23.39
N SER A 146 0.87 -29.86 23.16
CA SER A 146 0.31 -29.02 24.22
C SER A 146 -0.57 -29.86 25.13
N PRO A 147 -0.48 -29.72 26.47
CA PRO A 147 -1.39 -30.38 27.40
C PRO A 147 -2.83 -29.97 27.08
N GLY A 148 -3.71 -30.94 26.81
CA GLY A 148 -5.12 -30.72 26.47
C GLY A 148 -5.53 -31.01 25.02
N ASP A 149 -4.59 -31.34 24.12
CA ASP A 149 -4.92 -31.76 22.75
C ASP A 149 -5.23 -33.27 22.62
N LEU A 150 -4.88 -34.11 23.61
CA LEU A 150 -5.11 -35.57 23.64
C LEU A 150 -5.27 -36.07 25.09
N SER A 151 -5.94 -37.21 25.28
CA SER A 151 -5.89 -37.98 26.55
C SER A 151 -4.55 -38.74 26.62
N ASP A 152 -4.04 -39.00 27.83
CA ASP A 152 -2.72 -39.67 28.03
C ASP A 152 -2.64 -41.05 27.34
N ASP A 153 -3.79 -41.71 27.13
CA ASP A 153 -3.91 -43.00 26.45
C ASP A 153 -3.93 -42.90 24.91
N ASP A 154 -4.09 -41.70 24.34
CA ASP A 154 -4.13 -41.44 22.89
C ASP A 154 -2.77 -40.99 22.32
N ILE A 155 -1.72 -40.81 23.15
CA ILE A 155 -0.39 -40.42 22.68
C ILE A 155 0.27 -41.63 21.99
N PRO A 156 0.36 -41.66 20.64
CA PRO A 156 0.86 -42.83 19.95
C PRO A 156 2.38 -42.95 20.07
N LYS A 157 2.84 -44.20 19.99
CA LYS A 157 4.26 -44.58 20.08
C LYS A 157 5.08 -44.17 18.84
N GLU A 158 4.43 -43.88 17.72
CA GLU A 158 5.07 -43.40 16.48
C GLU A 158 5.24 -41.87 16.54
N LYS A 159 6.38 -41.46 17.09
CA LYS A 159 6.80 -40.05 17.10
C LYS A 159 7.40 -39.71 15.73
N ILE A 160 6.90 -38.65 15.08
CA ILE A 160 7.58 -38.06 13.93
C ILE A 160 8.91 -37.49 14.41
N THR A 161 10.00 -37.98 13.87
CA THR A 161 11.34 -37.48 14.21
C THR A 161 11.62 -36.14 13.53
N ALA A 162 12.55 -35.36 14.10
CA ALA A 162 12.99 -34.13 13.45
C ALA A 162 13.65 -34.38 12.09
N GLU A 163 14.33 -35.51 11.94
CA GLU A 163 14.91 -35.97 10.68
C GLU A 163 13.81 -36.20 9.63
N GLU A 164 12.80 -37.03 9.91
CA GLU A 164 11.69 -37.30 9.00
C GLU A 164 10.94 -36.02 8.61
N PHE A 165 10.71 -35.13 9.57
CA PHE A 165 10.03 -33.86 9.31
C PHE A 165 10.87 -32.90 8.46
N SER A 166 12.19 -32.85 8.68
CA SER A 166 13.10 -32.02 7.88
C SER A 166 13.17 -32.50 6.43
N ALA A 167 13.23 -33.81 6.22
CA ALA A 167 13.19 -34.43 4.89
C ALA A 167 11.85 -34.16 4.19
N LEU A 168 10.73 -34.31 4.91
CA LEU A 168 9.40 -33.96 4.39
C LEU A 168 9.32 -32.50 3.96
N SER A 169 9.77 -31.58 4.81
CA SER A 169 9.72 -30.13 4.54
C SER A 169 10.50 -29.76 3.28
N ARG A 170 11.69 -30.33 3.10
CA ARG A 170 12.50 -30.14 1.89
C ARG A 170 11.85 -30.76 0.65
N SER A 171 11.26 -31.95 0.77
CA SER A 171 10.58 -32.60 -0.36
C SER A 171 9.34 -31.82 -0.83
N LEU A 172 8.66 -31.13 0.08
CA LEU A 172 7.47 -30.35 -0.23
C LEU A 172 7.79 -28.98 -0.82
N ASP A 173 8.96 -28.43 -0.48
CA ASP A 173 9.44 -27.12 -0.92
C ASP A 173 8.34 -26.04 -0.93
N LEU A 174 7.74 -25.81 0.24
CA LEU A 174 6.62 -24.88 0.39
C LEU A 174 6.95 -23.46 -0.09
N GLY A 175 8.23 -23.06 0.03
CA GLY A 175 8.72 -21.80 -0.51
C GLY A 175 8.57 -21.75 -2.02
N ASN A 176 9.14 -22.71 -2.75
CA ASN A 176 9.04 -22.77 -4.21
C ASN A 176 7.59 -22.95 -4.69
N GLU A 177 6.81 -23.78 -4.01
CA GLU A 177 5.39 -23.97 -4.34
C GLU A 177 4.56 -22.69 -4.18
N TYR A 178 4.87 -21.85 -3.21
CA TYR A 178 4.22 -20.55 -3.06
C TYR A 178 4.68 -19.56 -4.16
N GLN A 179 5.97 -19.55 -4.50
CA GLN A 179 6.48 -18.72 -5.61
C GLN A 179 5.81 -19.09 -6.94
N LYS A 180 5.67 -20.38 -7.23
CA LYS A 180 4.96 -20.87 -8.42
C LYS A 180 3.52 -20.35 -8.49
N MET A 181 2.79 -20.36 -7.37
CA MET A 181 1.42 -19.81 -7.32
C MET A 181 1.38 -18.31 -7.62
N ILE A 182 2.37 -17.53 -7.16
CA ILE A 182 2.49 -16.11 -7.50
C ILE A 182 2.77 -15.94 -9.00
N GLU A 183 3.72 -16.69 -9.54
CA GLU A 183 4.11 -16.61 -10.95
C GLU A 183 2.95 -16.98 -11.88
N GLU A 184 2.23 -18.05 -11.60
CA GLU A 184 1.05 -18.49 -12.35
C GLU A 184 -0.08 -17.45 -12.38
N LYS A 185 -0.17 -16.60 -11.35
CA LYS A 185 -1.20 -15.55 -11.25
C LYS A 185 -0.75 -14.23 -11.86
N PHE A 186 0.45 -13.76 -11.53
CA PHE A 186 0.87 -12.38 -11.77
C PHE A 186 1.98 -12.24 -12.81
N ASN A 187 2.60 -13.35 -13.25
CA ASN A 187 3.75 -13.34 -14.15
C ASN A 187 3.46 -13.99 -15.51
N THR A 188 2.18 -14.15 -15.87
CA THR A 188 1.76 -14.62 -17.20
C THR A 188 1.93 -13.52 -18.24
N ALA A 189 1.95 -13.91 -19.53
CA ALA A 189 2.05 -12.92 -20.61
C ALA A 189 0.92 -11.88 -20.58
N GLN A 190 -0.32 -12.33 -20.32
CA GLN A 190 -1.46 -11.44 -20.20
C GLN A 190 -1.35 -10.53 -18.97
N ALA A 191 -1.02 -11.07 -17.79
CA ALA A 191 -0.89 -10.26 -16.58
C ALA A 191 0.20 -9.19 -16.71
N ARG A 192 1.32 -9.50 -17.38
CA ARG A 192 2.37 -8.52 -17.68
C ARG A 192 1.88 -7.44 -18.65
N ALA A 193 1.17 -7.82 -19.71
CA ALA A 193 0.62 -6.87 -20.66
C ALA A 193 -0.41 -5.92 -20.00
N ASP A 194 -1.31 -6.48 -19.20
CA ASP A 194 -2.31 -5.72 -18.43
C ASP A 194 -1.65 -4.78 -17.43
N ALA A 195 -0.59 -5.22 -16.73
CA ALA A 195 0.14 -4.41 -15.77
C ALA A 195 0.89 -3.24 -16.45
N VAL A 196 1.47 -3.48 -17.62
CA VAL A 196 2.09 -2.42 -18.45
C VAL A 196 1.02 -1.42 -18.91
N GLN A 197 -0.10 -1.89 -19.45
CA GLN A 197 -1.18 -1.02 -19.90
C GLN A 197 -1.79 -0.21 -18.73
N LEU A 198 -1.97 -0.81 -17.57
CA LEU A 198 -2.45 -0.12 -16.38
C LEU A 198 -1.44 0.93 -15.90
N ALA A 199 -0.14 0.65 -15.93
CA ALA A 199 0.90 1.63 -15.60
C ALA A 199 0.89 2.83 -16.56
N MET A 200 0.68 2.58 -17.87
CA MET A 200 0.50 3.63 -18.87
C MET A 200 -0.70 4.52 -18.57
N LEU A 201 -1.86 3.92 -18.34
CA LEU A 201 -3.10 4.63 -18.03
C LEU A 201 -2.97 5.40 -16.70
N ASN A 202 -2.34 4.82 -15.69
CA ASN A 202 -2.08 5.50 -14.42
C ASN A 202 -1.17 6.73 -14.59
N LEU A 203 -0.11 6.66 -15.41
CA LEU A 203 0.70 7.86 -15.69
C LEU A 203 -0.13 8.93 -16.39
N LYS A 204 -0.93 8.55 -17.41
CA LYS A 204 -1.82 9.44 -18.14
C LYS A 204 -2.81 10.13 -17.19
N LEU A 205 -3.51 9.35 -16.36
CA LEU A 205 -4.44 9.85 -15.36
C LEU A 205 -3.76 10.79 -14.35
N ALA A 206 -2.57 10.44 -13.86
CA ALA A 206 -1.81 11.32 -12.99
C ALA A 206 -1.51 12.66 -13.66
N ALA A 207 -1.10 12.66 -14.94
CA ALA A 207 -0.84 13.90 -15.68
C ALA A 207 -2.11 14.76 -15.80
N TYR A 208 -3.27 14.18 -16.13
CA TYR A 208 -4.54 14.92 -16.15
C TYR A 208 -4.91 15.47 -14.78
N THR A 209 -4.82 14.65 -13.72
CA THR A 209 -5.11 15.10 -12.36
C THR A 209 -4.27 16.32 -12.00
N LYS A 210 -2.98 16.30 -12.33
CA LYS A 210 -2.04 17.40 -12.03
C LYS A 210 -2.23 18.62 -12.94
N PHE A 211 -2.68 18.43 -14.18
CA PHE A 211 -3.11 19.51 -15.05
C PHE A 211 -4.38 20.19 -14.51
N PHE A 212 -5.37 19.40 -14.06
CA PHE A 212 -6.62 19.91 -13.50
C PHE A 212 -6.44 20.60 -12.14
N SER A 213 -5.43 20.23 -11.36
CA SER A 213 -5.06 20.93 -10.12
C SER A 213 -4.15 22.15 -10.35
N LYS A 214 -3.67 22.38 -11.58
CA LYS A 214 -2.61 23.37 -11.91
C LYS A 214 -1.26 23.09 -11.24
N ASP A 215 -1.00 21.85 -10.83
CA ASP A 215 0.29 21.43 -10.28
C ASP A 215 1.37 21.29 -11.37
N ILE A 216 0.96 21.11 -12.63
CA ILE A 216 1.83 21.13 -13.81
C ILE A 216 1.26 22.04 -14.90
N ASP A 217 2.13 22.59 -15.75
CA ASP A 217 1.74 23.41 -16.89
C ASP A 217 1.28 22.57 -18.10
N GLU A 218 0.73 23.25 -19.11
CA GLU A 218 0.20 22.62 -20.31
C GLU A 218 1.28 21.94 -21.16
N GLU A 219 2.51 22.49 -21.18
CA GLU A 219 3.64 21.92 -21.91
C GLU A 219 4.07 20.57 -21.30
N THR A 220 4.22 20.53 -19.97
CA THR A 220 4.54 19.32 -19.22
C THR A 220 3.44 18.27 -19.38
N TRP A 221 2.17 18.68 -19.24
CA TRP A 221 1.03 17.78 -19.44
C TRP A 221 1.01 17.21 -20.86
N SER A 222 1.22 18.03 -21.89
CA SER A 222 1.24 17.58 -23.29
C SER A 222 2.35 16.56 -23.53
N THR A 223 3.53 16.79 -22.95
CA THR A 223 4.67 15.85 -23.04
C THR A 223 4.33 14.49 -22.42
N LEU A 224 3.74 14.49 -21.22
CA LEU A 224 3.35 13.26 -20.53
C LEU A 224 2.17 12.55 -21.22
N LYS A 225 1.22 13.29 -21.79
CA LYS A 225 0.13 12.74 -22.60
C LYS A 225 0.68 12.02 -23.83
N ASN A 226 1.55 12.68 -24.60
CA ASN A 226 2.11 12.13 -25.84
C ASN A 226 2.95 10.87 -25.58
N LEU A 227 3.60 10.78 -24.41
CA LEU A 227 4.27 9.57 -23.92
C LEU A 227 3.30 8.38 -23.75
N THR A 228 2.02 8.62 -23.49
CA THR A 228 1.04 7.56 -23.22
C THR A 228 0.16 7.21 -24.41
N ASP A 229 0.04 8.09 -25.41
CA ASP A 229 -0.91 7.94 -26.52
C ASP A 229 -0.59 6.82 -27.52
N LYS A 230 0.68 6.39 -27.60
CA LYS A 230 1.08 5.34 -28.54
C LYS A 230 0.50 3.97 -28.22
N LYS A 231 -0.11 3.78 -27.04
CA LYS A 231 -0.65 2.50 -26.53
C LYS A 231 0.34 1.32 -26.64
N VAL A 232 1.64 1.62 -26.65
CA VAL A 232 2.75 0.66 -26.60
C VAL A 232 3.79 1.16 -25.60
N ASP A 233 4.51 0.22 -25.01
CA ASP A 233 5.56 0.55 -24.05
C ASP A 233 6.75 1.22 -24.75
N ILE A 234 7.30 2.27 -24.14
CA ILE A 234 8.27 3.16 -24.79
C ILE A 234 9.68 2.74 -24.41
N ALA A 235 10.47 2.41 -25.45
CA ALA A 235 11.89 2.13 -25.29
C ALA A 235 12.67 3.40 -24.94
N ASN A 236 13.70 3.26 -24.12
CA ASN A 236 14.51 4.39 -23.70
C ASN A 236 15.22 5.09 -24.87
N GLY A 237 15.14 6.42 -24.92
CA GLY A 237 15.69 7.23 -25.99
C GLY A 237 14.81 7.30 -27.24
N SER A 238 13.58 6.77 -27.19
CA SER A 238 12.57 6.96 -28.23
C SER A 238 12.21 8.43 -28.41
N VAL A 239 11.74 8.75 -29.62
CA VAL A 239 11.20 10.06 -29.97
C VAL A 239 9.68 9.90 -30.15
N PRO A 240 8.86 10.10 -29.10
CA PRO A 240 7.42 9.95 -29.19
C PRO A 240 6.79 10.86 -30.25
N GLU A 241 7.29 12.09 -30.44
CA GLU A 241 6.90 12.97 -31.55
C GLU A 241 8.10 13.74 -32.13
N GLN A 242 8.64 14.71 -31.38
CA GLN A 242 9.77 15.57 -31.80
C GLN A 242 10.87 15.65 -30.74
N GLU A 243 10.54 15.37 -29.48
CA GLU A 243 11.47 15.44 -28.37
C GLU A 243 11.95 14.05 -27.99
N ARG A 244 13.27 13.92 -27.76
CA ARG A 244 13.87 12.67 -27.32
C ARG A 244 13.72 12.58 -25.81
N ILE A 245 13.12 11.49 -25.32
CA ILE A 245 12.95 11.26 -23.88
C ILE A 245 13.88 10.13 -23.43
N LEU A 246 14.67 10.40 -22.39
CA LEU A 246 15.53 9.41 -21.74
C LEU A 246 14.97 9.05 -20.37
N PHE A 247 15.02 7.76 -20.03
CA PHE A 247 14.55 7.23 -18.75
C PHE A 247 15.71 6.72 -17.90
N TYR A 248 15.66 7.04 -16.61
CA TYR A 248 16.60 6.55 -15.60
C TYR A 248 15.85 6.01 -14.39
N SER A 249 16.20 4.81 -13.94
CA SER A 249 15.80 4.34 -12.62
C SER A 249 16.48 5.17 -11.54
N VAL A 250 15.78 5.32 -10.42
CA VAL A 250 16.21 6.13 -9.28
C VAL A 250 16.51 5.21 -8.10
N GLN A 251 17.74 5.25 -7.62
CA GLN A 251 18.16 4.56 -6.40
C GLN A 251 18.40 5.56 -5.29
N LEU A 252 17.85 5.32 -4.11
CA LEU A 252 18.18 6.09 -2.92
C LEU A 252 19.47 5.58 -2.30
N LEU A 253 20.32 6.53 -1.90
CA LEU A 253 21.61 6.29 -1.23
C LEU A 253 22.55 5.37 -2.04
N GLY A 254 22.35 5.30 -3.36
CA GLY A 254 23.08 4.41 -4.27
C GLY A 254 22.89 2.91 -4.01
N LYS A 255 21.84 2.52 -3.27
CA LYS A 255 21.63 1.14 -2.81
C LYS A 255 20.20 0.66 -2.96
N TYR A 256 19.23 1.52 -2.70
CA TYR A 256 17.84 1.13 -2.53
C TYR A 256 17.05 1.49 -3.78
N ASP A 257 16.64 0.46 -4.54
CA ASP A 257 15.80 0.64 -5.71
C ASP A 257 14.45 1.26 -5.34
N THR A 258 13.95 2.15 -6.19
CA THR A 258 12.63 2.75 -6.05
C THR A 258 11.81 2.54 -7.32
N ASN A 259 10.50 2.63 -7.19
CA ASN A 259 9.58 2.70 -8.33
C ASN A 259 9.56 4.08 -9.01
N THR A 260 10.49 4.97 -8.65
CA THR A 260 10.59 6.32 -9.19
C THR A 260 11.45 6.31 -10.45
N VAL A 261 11.02 7.07 -11.45
CA VAL A 261 11.73 7.20 -12.72
C VAL A 261 12.00 8.67 -13.00
N MET A 262 13.22 8.96 -13.46
CA MET A 262 13.57 10.27 -14.00
C MET A 262 13.39 10.26 -15.53
N LEU A 263 12.61 11.20 -16.03
CA LEU A 263 12.42 11.46 -17.45
C LEU A 263 13.21 12.72 -17.81
N ILE A 264 14.12 12.61 -18.77
CA ILE A 264 14.85 13.76 -19.33
C ILE A 264 14.31 14.01 -20.73
N VAL A 265 13.60 15.12 -20.89
CA VAL A 265 13.01 15.56 -22.14
C VAL A 265 14.01 16.48 -22.83
N SER A 266 14.61 16.00 -23.91
CA SER A 266 15.62 16.73 -24.67
C SER A 266 14.93 17.63 -25.69
N LYS A 267 15.14 18.94 -25.56
CA LYS A 267 14.63 19.95 -26.49
C LYS A 267 15.70 20.36 -27.50
N ASN A 268 15.30 21.04 -28.57
CA ASN A 268 16.23 21.55 -29.59
C ASN A 268 17.30 22.47 -29.00
N ASP A 269 16.95 23.23 -27.97
CA ASP A 269 17.87 23.99 -27.15
C ASP A 269 18.12 23.22 -25.83
N PRO A 270 19.34 22.67 -25.61
CA PRO A 270 19.66 21.90 -24.40
C PRO A 270 19.46 22.67 -23.10
N THR A 271 19.48 24.00 -23.13
CA THR A 271 19.22 24.84 -21.94
C THR A 271 17.75 24.83 -21.52
N LYS A 272 16.86 24.34 -22.39
CA LYS A 272 15.43 24.19 -22.16
C LYS A 272 15.04 22.74 -21.86
N ASN A 273 16.01 21.85 -21.68
CA ASN A 273 15.73 20.48 -21.28
C ASN A 273 14.90 20.46 -20.00
N GLN A 274 13.96 19.52 -19.94
CA GLN A 274 13.10 19.33 -18.77
C GLN A 274 13.45 18.02 -18.08
N TYR A 275 13.53 18.06 -16.76
CA TYR A 275 13.83 16.91 -15.91
C TYR A 275 12.61 16.64 -15.04
N ILE A 276 11.89 15.56 -15.32
CA ILE A 276 10.65 15.21 -14.65
C ILE A 276 10.90 13.95 -13.83
N LEU A 277 10.86 14.08 -12.52
CA LEU A 277 10.85 12.93 -11.62
C LEU A 277 9.40 12.46 -11.44
N TYR A 278 9.09 11.28 -11.97
CA TYR A 278 7.79 10.64 -11.77
C TYR A 278 7.86 9.69 -10.59
N VAL A 279 7.06 9.99 -9.55
CA VAL A 279 6.88 9.15 -8.37
C VAL A 279 5.46 8.57 -8.41
N PRO A 280 5.28 7.30 -8.84
CA PRO A 280 3.96 6.71 -8.99
C PRO A 280 3.16 6.74 -7.69
N ASN A 281 1.91 7.18 -7.77
CA ASN A 281 0.94 7.21 -6.66
C ASN A 281 1.37 8.02 -5.43
N ASP A 282 2.37 8.91 -5.56
CA ASP A 282 2.69 9.87 -4.52
C ASP A 282 1.47 10.76 -4.22
N ARG A 283 1.18 10.92 -2.92
CA ARG A 283 0.10 11.79 -2.42
C ARG A 283 0.48 13.27 -2.53
N GLY A 284 1.77 13.57 -2.68
CA GLY A 284 2.28 14.90 -2.97
C GLY A 284 2.14 15.28 -4.46
N PRO A 285 3.15 15.97 -5.02
CA PRO A 285 3.16 16.39 -6.43
C PRO A 285 3.06 15.25 -7.44
N GLY A 286 3.63 14.07 -7.17
CA GLY A 286 3.69 12.94 -8.12
C GLY A 286 4.58 13.16 -9.34
N PHE A 287 4.64 14.38 -9.86
CA PHE A 287 5.63 14.85 -10.82
C PHE A 287 6.40 16.00 -10.20
N TYR A 288 7.72 15.85 -10.11
CA TYR A 288 8.61 16.93 -9.70
C TYR A 288 9.39 17.40 -10.93
N VAL A 289 9.11 18.63 -11.35
CA VAL A 289 9.64 19.21 -12.58
C VAL A 289 10.80 20.15 -12.27
N TYR A 290 11.90 19.98 -13.01
CA TYR A 290 13.11 20.77 -12.88
C TYR A 290 13.64 21.19 -14.25
N ASN A 291 14.36 22.33 -14.28
CA ASN A 291 14.91 22.91 -15.52
C ASN A 291 16.41 22.60 -15.69
N THR A 292 17.10 22.18 -14.62
CA THR A 292 18.52 21.81 -14.68
C THR A 292 18.82 20.59 -13.80
N PRO A 293 19.89 19.82 -14.09
CA PRO A 293 20.35 18.74 -13.23
C PRO A 293 20.69 19.19 -11.81
N GLU A 294 21.25 20.39 -11.66
CA GLU A 294 21.63 20.96 -10.36
C GLU A 294 20.39 21.31 -9.52
N ASP A 295 19.33 21.82 -10.16
CA ASP A 295 18.06 22.10 -9.47
C ASP A 295 17.39 20.83 -8.99
N PHE A 296 17.40 19.78 -9.81
CA PHE A 296 16.95 18.46 -9.41
C PHE A 296 17.72 17.98 -8.18
N ARG A 297 19.06 17.92 -8.26
CA ARG A 297 19.91 17.45 -7.14
C ARG A 297 19.59 18.22 -5.86
N ARG A 298 19.65 19.55 -5.90
CA ARG A 298 19.44 20.41 -4.73
C ARG A 298 18.04 20.26 -4.12
N LYS A 299 16.98 20.35 -4.94
CA LYS A 299 15.60 20.35 -4.44
C LYS A 299 15.16 18.96 -4.00
N PHE A 300 15.55 17.91 -4.72
CA PHE A 300 15.19 16.56 -4.34
C PHE A 300 15.94 16.11 -3.08
N GLU A 301 17.23 16.43 -2.97
CA GLU A 301 17.98 16.21 -1.72
C GLU A 301 17.35 16.97 -0.54
N TYR A 302 16.88 18.20 -0.76
CA TYR A 302 16.16 18.95 0.27
C TYR A 302 14.93 18.19 0.76
N LEU A 303 14.11 17.65 -0.16
CA LEU A 303 12.93 16.85 0.19
C LEU A 303 13.30 15.59 0.99
N LEU A 304 14.42 14.95 0.66
CA LEU A 304 14.90 13.77 1.39
C LEU A 304 15.46 14.07 2.79
N GLN A 305 16.08 15.24 2.94
CA GLN A 305 16.76 15.65 4.17
C GLN A 305 15.84 16.27 5.22
N HIS A 306 14.66 16.74 4.85
CA HIS A 306 13.74 17.41 5.78
C HIS A 306 12.61 16.45 6.14
N ASP A 307 11.85 16.73 7.21
CA ASP A 307 10.71 15.91 7.64
C ASP A 307 9.52 16.09 6.69
N THR A 308 9.71 15.71 5.43
CA THR A 308 8.68 15.65 4.41
C THR A 308 8.06 14.25 4.37
N PRO A 309 6.85 14.10 3.83
CA PRO A 309 6.24 12.77 3.66
C PRO A 309 6.97 11.87 2.64
N LEU A 310 7.73 12.45 1.71
CA LEU A 310 8.28 11.75 0.55
C LEU A 310 9.24 10.61 0.90
N PRO A 311 10.25 10.75 1.79
CA PRO A 311 11.10 9.64 2.22
C PRO A 311 10.33 8.43 2.75
N LYS A 312 9.32 8.68 3.58
CA LYS A 312 8.46 7.63 4.15
C LYS A 312 7.65 6.94 3.06
N PHE A 313 7.16 7.72 2.09
CA PHE A 313 6.47 7.19 0.91
C PHE A 313 7.39 6.32 0.04
N LEU A 314 8.55 6.82 -0.37
CA LEU A 314 9.51 6.07 -1.20
C LEU A 314 9.94 4.77 -0.52
N ALA A 315 10.25 4.82 0.78
CA ALA A 315 10.60 3.63 1.54
C ALA A 315 9.42 2.62 1.64
N SER A 316 8.17 3.08 1.66
CA SER A 316 6.99 2.19 1.71
C SER A 316 6.80 1.34 0.45
N GLN A 317 7.44 1.72 -0.66
CA GLN A 317 7.41 0.99 -1.92
C GLN A 317 8.50 -0.10 -2.02
N MET A 318 9.46 -0.09 -1.09
CA MET A 318 10.55 -1.07 -1.01
C MET A 318 10.09 -2.37 -0.33
N ASN A 319 10.94 -3.41 -0.42
CA ASN A 319 10.76 -4.61 0.41
C ASN A 319 10.98 -4.28 1.89
N LEU A 320 10.49 -5.11 2.80
CA LEU A 320 10.46 -4.81 4.24
C LEU A 320 11.84 -4.51 4.83
N VAL A 321 12.90 -5.14 4.31
CA VAL A 321 14.26 -4.93 4.82
C VAL A 321 14.84 -3.63 4.33
N ASP A 322 14.73 -3.39 3.03
CA ASP A 322 15.24 -2.16 2.43
C ASP A 322 14.47 -0.95 2.95
N GLN A 323 13.15 -1.07 3.18
CA GLN A 323 12.34 -0.03 3.81
C GLN A 323 12.92 0.38 5.17
N ALA A 324 13.17 -0.58 6.07
CA ALA A 324 13.65 -0.30 7.41
C ALA A 324 15.09 0.25 7.39
N ALA A 325 15.95 -0.32 6.55
CA ALA A 325 17.35 0.09 6.42
C ALA A 325 17.48 1.49 5.80
N CYS A 326 16.74 1.77 4.73
CA CYS A 326 16.70 3.07 4.06
C CYS A 326 16.25 4.18 5.03
N LEU A 327 15.15 3.97 5.77
CA LEU A 327 14.67 4.95 6.74
C LEU A 327 15.66 5.19 7.89
N ALA A 328 16.34 4.15 8.35
CA ALA A 328 17.39 4.28 9.36
C ALA A 328 18.58 5.09 8.83
N GLU A 329 19.10 4.76 7.64
CA GLU A 329 20.20 5.50 7.03
C GLU A 329 19.84 6.97 6.76
N LEU A 330 18.64 7.25 6.23
CA LEU A 330 18.17 8.62 6.02
C LEU A 330 18.09 9.40 7.34
N LYS A 331 17.59 8.78 8.42
CA LYS A 331 17.50 9.42 9.73
C LYS A 331 18.88 9.74 10.32
N GLU A 332 19.86 8.87 10.13
CA GLU A 332 21.24 9.14 10.57
C GLU A 332 21.87 10.29 9.78
N LEU A 333 21.63 10.39 8.47
CA LEU A 333 22.06 11.53 7.65
C LEU A 333 21.42 12.84 8.12
N GLN A 334 20.14 12.83 8.49
CA GLN A 334 19.45 14.00 9.03
C GLN A 334 20.07 14.46 10.37
N LYS A 335 20.40 13.52 11.27
CA LYS A 335 21.02 13.83 12.57
C LYS A 335 22.44 14.39 12.44
N ALA A 336 23.25 13.82 11.56
CA ALA A 336 24.64 14.24 11.35
C ALA A 336 24.74 15.72 10.93
N LYS A 337 23.74 16.22 10.20
CA LYS A 337 23.66 17.64 9.80
C LYS A 337 23.24 18.56 10.94
N ASN A 338 22.27 18.15 11.76
CA ASN A 338 21.71 18.96 12.85
C ASN A 338 22.67 19.13 14.04
N THR A 339 23.66 18.25 14.18
CA THR A 339 24.61 18.24 15.31
C THR A 339 25.86 19.10 15.08
N GLY A 340 26.07 19.66 13.88
CA GLY A 340 27.19 20.56 13.60
C GLY A 340 28.59 19.93 13.74
N THR A 341 28.70 18.63 14.02
CA THR A 341 29.95 17.86 14.06
C THR A 341 30.47 17.58 12.64
N VAL A 342 30.74 18.63 11.88
CA VAL A 342 31.74 18.58 10.81
C VAL A 342 32.98 19.24 11.42
N ASP A 343 33.80 18.42 12.08
CA ASP A 343 35.06 18.88 12.64
C ASP A 343 35.98 19.34 11.50
N ARG A 344 36.17 20.66 11.39
CA ARG A 344 36.83 21.33 10.27
C ARG A 344 38.36 21.38 10.44
N LYS A 345 38.97 20.32 10.98
CA LYS A 345 40.42 20.19 11.12
C LYS A 345 40.91 18.85 10.57
N GLU A 346 41.65 18.97 9.47
CA GLU A 346 42.71 18.07 8.97
C GLU A 346 42.63 16.62 9.44
N ARG A 347 42.06 15.72 8.63
CA ARG A 347 42.44 14.31 8.63
C ARG A 347 42.51 13.73 7.23
N SER A 348 43.75 13.56 6.80
CA SER A 348 44.18 12.75 5.68
C SER A 348 44.06 11.26 6.00
N VAL A 349 43.48 10.52 5.05
CA VAL A 349 43.55 9.06 4.79
C VAL A 349 42.55 8.15 5.52
N SER A 350 41.81 7.42 4.67
CA SER A 350 40.84 6.31 4.83
C SER A 350 39.44 6.62 5.41
N THR A 351 38.66 7.33 4.59
CA THR A 351 37.24 7.06 4.23
C THR A 351 36.26 6.67 5.34
N ILE A 352 35.61 7.68 5.92
CA ILE A 352 34.14 7.77 5.83
C ILE A 352 33.85 9.12 5.17
N ASP A 353 33.85 9.10 3.84
CA ASP A 353 33.52 10.22 3.00
C ASP A 353 31.99 10.40 2.98
N LEU A 354 31.49 11.30 3.82
CA LEU A 354 30.08 11.74 3.80
C LEU A 354 29.85 12.82 2.73
N SER A 355 30.87 13.25 2.00
CA SER A 355 30.78 14.20 0.87
C SER A 355 30.64 13.51 -0.51
N GLY A 356 30.70 12.18 -0.56
CA GLY A 356 30.66 11.40 -1.80
C GLY A 356 29.44 10.47 -2.00
N ARG A 357 28.51 10.36 -1.03
CA ARG A 357 27.28 9.58 -1.24
C ARG A 357 26.23 10.44 -1.92
N GLU A 358 26.02 10.24 -3.21
CA GLU A 358 24.85 10.80 -3.87
C GLU A 358 23.60 10.24 -3.17
N TYR A 359 22.72 11.12 -2.67
CA TYR A 359 21.42 10.73 -2.10
C TYR A 359 20.58 9.97 -3.13
N VAL A 360 20.86 10.23 -4.41
CA VAL A 360 20.22 9.62 -5.55
C VAL A 360 21.25 9.20 -6.58
N THR A 361 21.15 7.95 -7.01
CA THR A 361 21.87 7.47 -8.18
C THR A 361 20.87 7.26 -9.33
N LEU A 362 21.22 7.75 -10.51
CA LEU A 362 20.44 7.59 -11.73
C LEU A 362 21.08 6.54 -12.64
N THR A 363 20.35 5.47 -12.91
CA THR A 363 20.82 4.39 -13.79
C THR A 363 19.97 4.33 -15.05
N ASN A 364 20.60 4.33 -16.23
CA ASN A 364 19.88 4.33 -17.49
C ASN A 364 19.07 3.02 -17.67
N LEU A 365 17.78 3.13 -18.02
CA LEU A 365 16.94 1.98 -18.35
C LEU A 365 17.30 1.45 -19.74
N LYS A 366 18.33 0.60 -19.84
CA LYS A 366 18.86 0.12 -21.14
C LYS A 366 18.10 -1.07 -21.74
N ALA A 367 17.53 -1.94 -20.90
CA ALA A 367 16.97 -3.23 -21.31
C ALA A 367 15.46 -3.36 -21.07
N GLU A 368 14.89 -2.46 -20.27
CA GLU A 368 13.48 -2.48 -19.88
C GLU A 368 12.80 -1.21 -20.39
N ASN A 369 11.61 -1.36 -20.96
CA ASN A 369 10.77 -0.23 -21.32
C ASN A 369 10.20 0.42 -20.04
N LEU A 370 9.79 1.69 -20.13
CA LEU A 370 9.38 2.50 -18.97
C LEU A 370 8.29 1.82 -18.12
N PHE A 371 7.21 1.38 -18.74
CA PHE A 371 6.04 0.91 -18.02
C PHE A 371 6.21 -0.54 -17.53
N ALA A 372 6.94 -1.36 -18.28
CA ALA A 372 7.41 -2.67 -17.82
C ALA A 372 8.29 -2.56 -16.57
N HIS A 373 9.20 -1.59 -16.52
CA HIS A 373 10.05 -1.35 -15.35
C HIS A 373 9.20 -1.03 -14.11
N ILE A 374 8.29 -0.06 -14.22
CA ILE A 374 7.42 0.38 -13.12
C ILE A 374 6.52 -0.76 -12.63
N SER A 375 5.92 -1.53 -13.54
CA SER A 375 4.97 -2.59 -13.17
C SER A 375 5.66 -3.82 -12.55
N THR A 376 6.88 -4.15 -13.00
CA THR A 376 7.61 -5.34 -12.54
C THR A 376 8.16 -5.18 -11.12
N LEU A 377 8.56 -3.97 -10.73
CA LEU A 377 9.14 -3.70 -9.40
C LEU A 377 8.19 -4.09 -8.25
N ASN A 378 6.89 -3.80 -8.35
CA ASN A 378 5.91 -4.13 -7.31
C ASN A 378 5.81 -5.63 -7.06
N LEU A 379 5.83 -6.43 -8.14
CA LEU A 379 5.80 -7.89 -8.08
C LEU A 379 7.12 -8.44 -7.50
N ASN A 380 8.26 -7.93 -7.98
CA ASN A 380 9.59 -8.34 -7.50
C ASN A 380 9.77 -8.06 -6.00
N THR A 381 9.29 -6.92 -5.52
CA THR A 381 9.29 -6.57 -4.09
C THR A 381 8.50 -7.60 -3.27
N PHE A 382 7.31 -7.98 -3.74
CA PHE A 382 6.49 -8.99 -3.04
C PHE A 382 7.10 -10.40 -3.09
N ILE A 383 7.64 -10.81 -4.24
CA ILE A 383 8.39 -12.08 -4.38
C ILE A 383 9.55 -12.09 -3.39
N THR A 384 10.34 -11.01 -3.33
CA THR A 384 11.48 -10.88 -2.42
C THR A 384 11.06 -11.02 -0.95
N ASP A 385 10.00 -10.32 -0.54
CA ASP A 385 9.49 -10.39 0.83
C ASP A 385 8.93 -11.77 1.18
N THR A 386 8.19 -12.40 0.27
CA THR A 386 7.56 -13.71 0.53
C THR A 386 8.59 -14.83 0.60
N LYS A 387 9.67 -14.79 -0.20
CA LYS A 387 10.81 -15.72 -0.10
C LYS A 387 11.52 -15.69 1.26
N ARG A 388 11.37 -14.61 2.04
CA ARG A 388 11.91 -14.53 3.40
C ARG A 388 11.09 -15.32 4.41
N ILE A 389 9.79 -15.49 4.15
CA ILE A 389 8.84 -16.15 5.05
C ILE A 389 8.60 -17.59 4.63
N ALA A 390 8.45 -17.84 3.33
CA ALA A 390 8.36 -19.16 2.72
C ALA A 390 9.60 -19.35 1.83
N VAL A 391 10.65 -19.94 2.40
CA VAL A 391 11.98 -20.05 1.83
C VAL A 391 12.08 -21.25 0.88
N PRO A 392 12.38 -21.04 -0.41
CA PRO A 392 12.64 -22.13 -1.34
C PRO A 392 13.84 -22.99 -0.90
N VAL A 393 13.82 -24.29 -1.18
CA VAL A 393 14.93 -25.20 -0.82
C VAL A 393 16.26 -24.73 -1.41
N ASN A 394 16.27 -24.23 -2.64
CA ASN A 394 17.50 -23.76 -3.30
C ASN A 394 18.09 -22.47 -2.70
N GLU A 395 17.34 -21.74 -1.87
CA GLU A 395 17.79 -20.50 -1.20
C GLU A 395 18.07 -20.70 0.30
N VAL A 396 17.84 -21.90 0.84
CA VAL A 396 17.96 -22.20 2.27
C VAL A 396 19.41 -22.13 2.77
N ASN A 397 20.39 -22.40 1.91
CA ASN A 397 21.81 -22.41 2.28
C ASN A 397 22.45 -21.02 2.20
N LEU A 398 21.71 -19.99 1.78
CA LEU A 398 22.23 -18.63 1.73
C LEU A 398 22.49 -18.12 3.16
N PRO A 399 23.55 -17.32 3.40
CA PRO A 399 23.84 -16.77 4.74
C PRO A 399 22.66 -15.99 5.35
N THR A 400 21.81 -15.43 4.50
CA THR A 400 20.56 -14.75 4.91
C THR A 400 19.57 -15.67 5.61
N HIS A 401 19.60 -16.99 5.37
CA HIS A 401 18.75 -17.98 6.05
C HIS A 401 19.14 -18.21 7.51
N ALA A 402 20.42 -18.34 7.81
CA ALA A 402 20.90 -18.52 9.18
C ALA A 402 20.37 -17.41 10.11
N ASN A 403 20.40 -16.17 9.63
CA ASN A 403 19.81 -15.02 10.32
C ASN A 403 18.28 -15.15 10.47
N ARG A 404 17.55 -15.60 9.43
CA ARG A 404 16.09 -15.82 9.48
C ARG A 404 15.71 -16.86 10.54
N ARG A 405 16.43 -17.98 10.59
CA ARG A 405 16.15 -19.10 11.51
C ARG A 405 16.45 -18.72 12.97
N ALA A 406 17.59 -18.08 13.21
CA ALA A 406 18.00 -17.62 14.54
C ALA A 406 16.98 -16.66 15.18
N HIS A 407 16.34 -15.80 14.38
CA HIS A 407 15.36 -14.80 14.86
C HIS A 407 13.90 -15.23 14.64
N SER A 408 13.64 -16.50 14.30
CA SER A 408 12.29 -17.03 14.05
C SER A 408 11.29 -16.82 15.20
N HIS A 409 11.79 -16.76 16.44
CA HIS A 409 11.01 -16.50 17.65
C HIS A 409 10.71 -15.00 17.86
N LEU A 410 11.51 -14.11 17.29
CA LEU A 410 11.33 -12.65 17.29
C LEU A 410 10.42 -12.17 16.16
N HIS A 411 10.21 -12.99 15.13
CA HIS A 411 9.23 -12.71 14.08
C HIS A 411 7.82 -13.07 14.56
N PRO A 412 6.93 -12.09 14.80
CA PRO A 412 5.63 -12.39 15.36
C PRO A 412 4.70 -12.93 14.26
N ARG A 413 4.42 -14.24 14.31
CA ARG A 413 3.10 -14.84 14.05
C ARG A 413 2.55 -14.71 12.58
N PRO A 414 1.45 -15.43 12.22
CA PRO A 414 0.64 -15.18 11.02
C PRO A 414 0.51 -13.70 10.54
N PRO A 415 0.39 -12.67 11.42
CA PRO A 415 0.38 -11.24 11.06
C PRO A 415 1.37 -10.76 10.01
N VAL A 416 2.61 -11.26 9.94
CA VAL A 416 3.59 -10.76 8.94
C VAL A 416 3.21 -11.19 7.53
N SER A 417 2.83 -12.47 7.32
CA SER A 417 2.30 -12.97 6.04
C SER A 417 1.09 -12.16 5.59
N GLU A 418 0.24 -11.79 6.56
CA GLU A 418 -0.98 -11.05 6.31
C GLU A 418 -0.66 -9.62 5.88
N GLN A 419 0.27 -8.98 6.61
CA GLN A 419 0.76 -7.63 6.35
C GLN A 419 1.44 -7.54 4.99
N LEU A 420 2.28 -8.51 4.62
CA LEU A 420 2.91 -8.55 3.30
C LEU A 420 1.89 -8.60 2.17
N THR A 421 0.91 -9.48 2.32
CA THR A 421 -0.16 -9.63 1.32
C THR A 421 -1.01 -8.36 1.27
N TYR A 422 -1.33 -7.76 2.42
CA TYR A 422 -2.03 -6.47 2.48
C TYR A 422 -1.23 -5.37 1.78
N SER A 423 0.04 -5.18 2.14
CA SER A 423 0.92 -4.17 1.52
C SER A 423 1.08 -4.36 0.02
N PHE A 424 1.20 -5.59 -0.47
CA PHE A 424 1.23 -5.88 -1.90
C PHE A 424 -0.09 -5.54 -2.60
N ARG A 425 -1.23 -5.91 -2.01
CA ARG A 425 -2.56 -5.55 -2.52
C ARG A 425 -2.73 -4.03 -2.58
N THR A 426 -2.35 -3.31 -1.54
CA THR A 426 -2.41 -1.85 -1.51
C THR A 426 -1.55 -1.28 -2.64
N ARG A 427 -0.27 -1.68 -2.77
CA ARG A 427 0.61 -1.15 -3.82
C ARG A 427 0.10 -1.40 -5.24
N LEU A 428 -0.45 -2.58 -5.53
CA LEU A 428 -0.99 -2.90 -6.86
C LEU A 428 -2.32 -2.20 -7.15
N ARG A 429 -3.14 -1.92 -6.12
CA ARG A 429 -4.41 -1.18 -6.26
C ARG A 429 -4.22 0.33 -6.25
N SER A 430 -3.13 0.81 -5.68
CA SER A 430 -2.84 2.25 -5.62
C SER A 430 -2.82 2.81 -7.04
N SER A 431 -3.56 3.90 -7.19
CA SER A 431 -3.73 4.58 -8.47
C SER A 431 -3.73 6.10 -8.22
N PRO A 432 -3.55 6.91 -9.28
CA PRO A 432 -3.68 8.35 -9.16
C PRO A 432 -5.07 8.78 -8.66
N VAL A 433 -6.10 7.98 -8.97
CA VAL A 433 -7.46 8.18 -8.47
C VAL A 433 -7.52 8.04 -6.95
N GLU A 434 -6.88 7.03 -6.38
CA GLU A 434 -6.80 6.86 -4.92
C GLU A 434 -6.06 8.03 -4.26
N ALA A 435 -4.94 8.48 -4.85
CA ALA A 435 -4.19 9.64 -4.36
C ALA A 435 -5.04 10.91 -4.39
N LEU A 436 -5.78 11.15 -5.47
CA LEU A 436 -6.70 12.30 -5.60
C LEU A 436 -7.84 12.23 -4.59
N LEU A 437 -8.50 11.08 -4.46
CA LEU A 437 -9.60 10.90 -3.49
C LEU A 437 -9.12 11.06 -2.04
N SER A 438 -7.88 10.68 -1.75
CA SER A 438 -7.28 10.81 -0.41
C SER A 438 -7.07 12.28 0.03
N GLU A 439 -7.22 13.26 -0.88
CA GLU A 439 -7.20 14.69 -0.54
C GLU A 439 -8.51 15.17 0.10
N LEU A 440 -9.61 14.41 -0.07
CA LEU A 440 -10.92 14.73 0.47
C LEU A 440 -11.43 13.66 1.44
N PHE A 441 -11.10 12.39 1.18
CA PHE A 441 -11.59 11.26 1.93
C PHE A 441 -10.48 10.57 2.73
N THR A 442 -10.83 9.93 3.85
CA THR A 442 -9.92 9.04 4.59
C THR A 442 -10.40 7.59 4.53
N GLY A 443 -9.46 6.64 4.49
CA GLY A 443 -9.76 5.20 4.38
C GLY A 443 -10.07 4.74 2.95
N VAL A 444 -9.68 5.52 1.93
CA VAL A 444 -9.89 5.20 0.51
C VAL A 444 -9.16 3.92 0.10
N GLU A 445 -8.07 3.57 0.80
CA GLU A 445 -7.30 2.35 0.58
C GLU A 445 -8.14 1.07 0.74
N ASP A 446 -9.21 1.11 1.54
CA ASP A 446 -10.09 -0.02 1.81
C ASP A 446 -11.33 -0.04 0.89
N TRP A 447 -11.51 0.98 0.05
CA TRP A 447 -12.62 1.03 -0.91
C TRP A 447 -12.40 0.05 -2.07
N THR A 448 -13.49 -0.49 -2.60
CA THR A 448 -13.44 -1.26 -3.86
C THR A 448 -13.12 -0.35 -5.05
N VAL A 449 -12.75 -0.97 -6.18
CA VAL A 449 -12.49 -0.24 -7.43
C VAL A 449 -13.75 0.53 -7.87
N GLU A 450 -14.93 -0.08 -7.73
CA GLU A 450 -16.23 0.52 -8.06
C GLU A 450 -16.55 1.70 -7.14
N GLU A 451 -16.23 1.61 -5.85
CA GLU A 451 -16.43 2.71 -4.90
C GLU A 451 -15.52 3.90 -5.22
N LYS A 452 -14.25 3.65 -5.57
CA LYS A 452 -13.31 4.69 -6.03
C LYS A 452 -13.81 5.35 -7.32
N LYS A 453 -14.29 4.55 -8.28
CA LYS A 453 -14.92 5.04 -9.51
C LYS A 453 -16.11 5.93 -9.21
N ALA A 454 -17.05 5.43 -8.40
CA ALA A 454 -18.25 6.19 -8.04
C ALA A 454 -17.89 7.49 -7.34
N GLY A 455 -16.98 7.47 -6.36
CA GLY A 455 -16.58 8.67 -5.63
C GLY A 455 -15.92 9.73 -6.50
N LEU A 456 -15.05 9.34 -7.43
CA LEU A 456 -14.45 10.29 -8.37
C LEU A 456 -15.51 10.87 -9.32
N LEU A 457 -16.37 10.03 -9.90
CA LEU A 457 -17.42 10.51 -10.82
C LEU A 457 -18.35 11.51 -10.15
N GLN A 458 -18.77 11.27 -8.90
CA GLN A 458 -19.59 12.22 -8.14
C GLN A 458 -18.91 13.59 -7.98
N LEU A 459 -17.59 13.62 -7.76
CA LEU A 459 -16.84 14.87 -7.66
C LEU A 459 -16.71 15.60 -9.01
N LEU A 460 -16.52 14.86 -10.10
CA LEU A 460 -16.44 15.43 -11.45
C LEU A 460 -17.79 16.00 -11.89
N ASP A 461 -18.87 15.26 -11.66
CA ASP A 461 -20.24 15.70 -11.99
C ASP A 461 -20.62 16.94 -11.16
N LEU A 462 -20.26 16.96 -9.87
CA LEU A 462 -20.45 18.12 -9.01
C LEU A 462 -19.70 19.35 -9.52
N LYS A 463 -18.46 19.17 -10.01
CA LYS A 463 -17.68 20.26 -10.61
C LYS A 463 -18.33 20.78 -11.90
N GLU A 464 -18.80 19.89 -12.76
CA GLU A 464 -19.54 20.25 -13.99
C GLU A 464 -20.80 21.06 -13.69
N LEU A 465 -21.63 20.64 -12.73
CA LEU A 465 -22.83 21.36 -12.30
C LEU A 465 -22.52 22.76 -11.75
N ARG A 466 -21.34 22.97 -11.16
CA ARG A 466 -20.89 24.29 -10.70
C ARG A 466 -20.45 25.20 -11.83
N ASN A 467 -19.93 24.64 -12.90
CA ASN A 467 -19.47 25.41 -14.06
C ASN A 467 -20.64 25.83 -14.97
N GLN A 468 -21.80 25.18 -14.85
CA GLN A 468 -23.02 25.57 -15.55
C GLN A 468 -23.60 26.88 -14.99
N GLN A 469 -23.90 27.84 -15.88
CA GLN A 469 -24.74 29.01 -15.57
C GLN A 469 -26.20 28.56 -15.26
N PRO A 470 -27.06 29.41 -14.64
CA PRO A 470 -28.46 29.04 -14.41
C PRO A 470 -29.13 28.65 -15.74
N PRO A 471 -29.85 27.51 -15.81
CA PRO A 471 -30.37 26.97 -17.05
C PRO A 471 -31.38 27.93 -17.69
N SER A 472 -31.21 28.17 -18.98
CA SER A 472 -32.30 28.61 -19.85
C SER A 472 -33.12 27.39 -20.23
N SER A 473 -34.29 27.27 -19.59
CA SER A 473 -35.32 26.22 -19.75
C SER A 473 -35.25 25.41 -21.05
N THR A 474 -34.85 24.15 -20.98
CA THR A 474 -35.34 22.96 -21.74
C THR A 474 -34.38 21.77 -21.56
N ALA A 475 -34.94 20.58 -21.33
CA ALA A 475 -34.31 19.23 -21.24
C ALA A 475 -33.18 19.03 -20.20
N GLU A 476 -32.28 19.98 -20.01
CA GLU A 476 -31.25 19.98 -18.96
C GLU A 476 -31.85 20.00 -17.54
N ASP A 477 -33.13 20.36 -17.40
CA ASP A 477 -33.81 20.45 -16.11
C ASP A 477 -34.05 19.08 -15.44
N GLU A 478 -34.24 17.99 -16.19
CA GLU A 478 -34.47 16.65 -15.62
C GLU A 478 -33.16 15.98 -15.15
N GLU A 479 -32.11 15.99 -15.97
CA GLU A 479 -30.80 15.41 -15.62
C GLU A 479 -30.13 16.19 -14.49
N ASN A 480 -30.24 17.52 -14.50
CA ASN A 480 -29.77 18.36 -13.39
C ASN A 480 -30.62 18.13 -12.12
N ALA A 481 -31.92 17.86 -12.21
CA ALA A 481 -32.77 17.57 -11.05
C ALA A 481 -32.39 16.24 -10.36
N ASP A 482 -32.06 15.20 -11.12
CA ASP A 482 -31.56 13.93 -10.59
C ASP A 482 -30.21 14.12 -9.88
N ALA A 483 -29.26 14.81 -10.53
CA ALA A 483 -27.96 15.08 -9.94
C ALA A 483 -28.03 15.96 -8.67
N LEU A 484 -28.95 16.93 -8.64
CA LEU A 484 -29.24 17.79 -7.47
C LEU A 484 -29.79 17.01 -6.26
N THR A 485 -30.29 15.79 -6.45
CA THR A 485 -30.78 14.92 -5.38
C THR A 485 -29.73 13.87 -5.01
N ARG A 486 -29.11 13.23 -6.02
CA ARG A 486 -28.09 12.19 -5.85
C ARG A 486 -26.83 12.68 -5.11
N LEU A 487 -26.37 13.90 -5.39
CA LEU A 487 -25.11 14.42 -4.83
C LEU A 487 -25.19 14.66 -3.32
N PRO A 488 -26.20 15.38 -2.78
CA PRO A 488 -26.39 15.47 -1.33
C PRO A 488 -26.48 14.11 -0.65
N ASP A 489 -27.24 13.16 -1.20
CA ASP A 489 -27.39 11.82 -0.63
C ASP A 489 -26.06 11.06 -0.56
N TYR A 490 -25.22 11.21 -1.58
CA TYR A 490 -23.87 10.61 -1.58
C TYR A 490 -23.02 11.14 -0.42
N PHE A 491 -22.91 12.46 -0.25
CA PHE A 491 -22.07 13.05 0.81
C PHE A 491 -22.68 12.91 2.22
N ASN A 492 -24.00 12.75 2.33
CA ASN A 492 -24.66 12.49 3.61
C ASN A 492 -24.24 11.16 4.26
N ALA A 493 -23.78 10.18 3.47
CA ALA A 493 -23.25 8.90 3.97
C ALA A 493 -21.87 9.01 4.67
N PHE A 494 -21.22 10.18 4.59
CA PHE A 494 -19.91 10.42 5.17
C PHE A 494 -19.99 11.22 6.46
N GLU A 495 -19.01 11.01 7.33
CA GLU A 495 -18.75 11.83 8.52
C GLU A 495 -17.56 12.76 8.28
N LEU A 496 -17.65 13.97 8.81
CA LEU A 496 -16.52 14.87 8.87
C LEU A 496 -15.57 14.42 9.99
N VAL A 497 -14.31 14.18 9.63
CA VAL A 497 -13.27 13.77 10.57
C VAL A 497 -12.03 14.63 10.37
N GLY A 498 -11.32 14.95 11.44
CA GLY A 498 -10.16 15.84 11.34
C GLY A 498 -9.93 16.61 12.62
N ASP A 499 -8.91 17.46 12.56
CA ASP A 499 -8.48 18.27 13.68
C ASP A 499 -8.73 19.75 13.39
N ARG A 500 -9.44 20.42 14.30
CA ARG A 500 -9.72 21.86 14.20
C ARG A 500 -8.44 22.68 14.29
N GLU A 501 -7.40 22.19 14.96
CA GLU A 501 -6.13 22.91 15.11
C GLU A 501 -5.32 22.96 13.81
N ASN A 502 -5.47 21.96 12.94
CA ASN A 502 -4.70 21.82 11.70
C ASN A 502 -5.51 22.16 10.44
N GLU A 503 -6.78 22.56 10.58
CA GLU A 503 -7.74 22.82 9.48
C GLU A 503 -7.78 21.72 8.39
N CYS A 504 -7.44 20.50 8.77
CA CYS A 504 -7.40 19.34 7.90
C CYS A 504 -8.60 18.46 8.21
N PHE A 505 -9.71 18.74 7.53
CA PHE A 505 -10.92 17.94 7.58
C PHE A 505 -11.01 17.04 6.36
N LEU A 506 -11.33 15.78 6.60
CA LEU A 506 -11.57 14.75 5.60
C LEU A 506 -12.94 14.13 5.83
N LEU A 507 -13.46 13.47 4.80
CA LEU A 507 -14.71 12.74 4.83
C LEU A 507 -14.41 11.25 5.05
N TRP A 508 -14.97 10.66 6.10
CA TRP A 508 -14.89 9.24 6.37
C TRP A 508 -16.22 8.56 6.06
N LYS A 509 -16.18 7.51 5.23
CA LYS A 509 -17.35 6.66 5.01
C LYS A 509 -17.63 5.89 6.30
N ARG A 510 -18.86 5.95 6.84
CA ARG A 510 -19.28 5.25 8.10
C ARG A 510 -19.32 3.72 7.94
N ASP A 511 -18.20 3.13 7.57
CA ASP A 511 -18.06 1.74 7.20
C ASP A 511 -16.89 1.12 7.95
N LEU A 512 -17.19 0.08 8.74
CA LEU A 512 -16.21 -0.64 9.52
C LEU A 512 -15.68 -1.88 8.81
N ALA A 513 -16.09 -2.18 7.57
CA ALA A 513 -15.68 -3.38 6.85
C ALA A 513 -14.13 -3.55 6.81
N GLY A 514 -13.38 -2.47 6.55
CA GLY A 514 -11.90 -2.48 6.56
C GLY A 514 -11.27 -2.75 7.94
N TYR A 515 -12.00 -2.51 9.03
CA TYR A 515 -11.52 -2.68 10.41
C TYR A 515 -11.79 -4.07 10.98
N ARG A 516 -12.55 -4.92 10.27
CA ARG A 516 -12.95 -6.24 10.73
C ARG A 516 -11.72 -7.13 10.97
N GLN A 517 -11.69 -7.78 12.13
CA GLN A 517 -10.72 -8.82 12.42
C GLN A 517 -11.01 -10.08 11.63
N ARG A 518 -9.96 -10.78 11.18
CA ARG A 518 -10.11 -12.03 10.43
C ARG A 518 -10.89 -13.08 11.22
N ASP A 519 -11.59 -13.94 10.50
CA ASP A 519 -12.38 -15.03 11.07
C ASP A 519 -11.57 -15.91 12.03
N VAL A 520 -10.30 -16.19 11.72
CA VAL A 520 -9.42 -16.96 12.62
C VAL A 520 -9.22 -16.28 13.97
N VAL A 521 -9.08 -14.95 14.00
CA VAL A 521 -9.00 -14.17 15.24
C VAL A 521 -10.36 -14.17 15.93
N ALA A 522 -11.43 -13.93 15.17
CA ALA A 522 -12.80 -13.93 15.67
C ALA A 522 -13.18 -15.28 16.32
N SER A 523 -12.84 -16.42 15.72
CA SER A 523 -13.06 -17.76 16.30
C SER A 523 -12.25 -17.99 17.58
N ARG A 524 -11.00 -17.50 17.64
CA ARG A 524 -10.19 -17.59 18.86
C ARG A 524 -10.74 -16.71 19.98
N LEU A 525 -11.23 -15.53 19.64
CA LEU A 525 -11.90 -14.64 20.60
C LEU A 525 -13.13 -15.31 21.22
N LYS A 526 -13.94 -16.02 20.43
CA LYS A 526 -15.10 -16.78 20.94
C LYS A 526 -14.71 -17.84 21.97
N ASN A 527 -13.56 -18.51 21.79
CA ASN A 527 -13.16 -19.63 22.63
C ASN A 527 -12.25 -19.25 23.81
N SER A 528 -11.53 -18.13 23.71
CA SER A 528 -10.44 -17.80 24.65
C SER A 528 -10.39 -16.34 25.07
N GLY A 529 -11.31 -15.49 24.59
CA GLY A 529 -11.41 -14.10 25.03
C GLY A 529 -11.92 -14.01 26.46
N GLN A 530 -11.23 -13.23 27.30
CA GLN A 530 -11.61 -13.02 28.69
C GLN A 530 -12.33 -11.68 28.84
N PRO A 531 -13.48 -11.60 29.53
CA PRO A 531 -14.13 -10.31 29.81
C PRO A 531 -13.21 -9.34 30.54
N TYR A 532 -13.17 -8.08 30.09
CA TYR A 532 -12.44 -7.01 30.76
C TYR A 532 -13.31 -6.33 31.83
N GLU A 533 -12.77 -6.18 33.05
CA GLU A 533 -13.38 -5.45 34.18
C GLU A 533 -14.87 -5.77 34.46
N GLY A 534 -15.27 -7.04 34.36
CA GLY A 534 -16.65 -7.47 34.64
C GLY A 534 -17.68 -7.06 33.58
N GLY A 535 -17.28 -6.29 32.56
CA GLY A 535 -18.07 -6.00 31.38
C GLY A 535 -17.93 -7.11 30.35
N ALA A 536 -18.94 -7.97 30.21
CA ALA A 536 -18.95 -9.10 29.27
C ALA A 536 -18.80 -8.73 27.77
N GLN A 537 -18.70 -7.43 27.45
CA GLN A 537 -18.78 -6.91 26.09
C GLN A 537 -17.41 -6.53 25.50
N ILE A 538 -16.40 -6.30 26.34
CA ILE A 538 -15.01 -6.09 25.92
C ILE A 538 -14.22 -7.34 26.25
N LEU A 539 -13.60 -7.94 25.24
CA LEU A 539 -12.80 -9.14 25.37
C LEU A 539 -11.31 -8.79 25.34
N LEU A 540 -10.60 -9.22 26.37
CA LEU A 540 -9.15 -9.21 26.44
C LEU A 540 -8.62 -10.51 25.82
N PHE A 541 -7.76 -10.38 24.81
CA PHE A 541 -7.06 -11.50 24.19
C PHE A 541 -5.67 -11.07 23.75
N ASN A 542 -4.63 -11.79 24.19
CA ASN A 542 -3.22 -11.45 23.92
C ASN A 542 -2.87 -9.98 24.22
N SER A 543 -3.32 -9.47 25.37
CA SER A 543 -3.08 -8.09 25.83
C SER A 543 -3.64 -7.01 24.90
N ARG A 544 -4.67 -7.35 24.12
CA ARG A 544 -5.41 -6.42 23.26
C ARG A 544 -6.90 -6.51 23.56
N TYR A 545 -7.61 -5.42 23.33
CA TYR A 545 -9.04 -5.30 23.58
C TYR A 545 -9.81 -5.49 22.28
N PHE A 546 -10.89 -6.24 22.37
CA PHE A 546 -11.76 -6.53 21.25
C PHE A 546 -13.22 -6.34 21.64
N ILE A 547 -14.02 -5.93 20.67
CA ILE A 547 -15.48 -5.87 20.79
C ILE A 547 -16.13 -6.65 19.65
N TRP A 548 -17.40 -7.01 19.85
CA TRP A 548 -18.26 -7.54 18.81
C TRP A 548 -19.28 -6.48 18.40
N ILE A 549 -19.34 -6.18 17.12
CA ILE A 549 -20.42 -5.40 16.52
C ILE A 549 -21.12 -6.33 15.53
N LYS A 550 -22.36 -6.70 15.83
CA LYS A 550 -23.09 -7.78 15.13
C LYS A 550 -22.24 -9.07 15.15
N ASP A 551 -22.02 -9.71 14.00
CA ASP A 551 -21.26 -10.97 13.89
C ASP A 551 -19.76 -10.78 13.65
N SER A 552 -19.23 -9.58 13.87
CA SER A 552 -17.85 -9.21 13.52
C SER A 552 -17.05 -8.74 14.71
N ALA A 553 -15.82 -9.21 14.82
CA ALA A 553 -14.88 -8.79 15.85
C ALA A 553 -14.03 -7.61 15.38
N TYR A 554 -13.77 -6.65 16.28
CA TYR A 554 -12.97 -5.46 16.02
C TYR A 554 -11.95 -5.27 17.14
N GLU A 555 -10.71 -4.89 16.80
CA GLU A 555 -9.72 -4.46 17.79
C GLU A 555 -10.03 -3.02 18.20
N VAL A 556 -9.99 -2.73 19.50
CA VAL A 556 -10.22 -1.38 20.03
C VAL A 556 -9.11 -0.97 20.98
N LYS A 557 -8.94 0.35 21.14
CA LYS A 557 -8.10 0.94 22.18
C LYS A 557 -8.88 1.95 23.00
N PRO A 558 -8.62 2.02 24.31
CA PRO A 558 -9.22 3.05 25.14
C PRO A 558 -8.70 4.44 24.74
N SER A 559 -9.57 5.43 24.81
CA SER A 559 -9.33 6.86 24.61
C SER A 559 -10.06 7.61 25.73
N LEU A 560 -9.80 8.92 25.90
CA LEU A 560 -10.19 9.70 27.09
C LEU A 560 -11.67 9.55 27.49
N LEU A 561 -12.57 9.49 26.51
CA LEU A 561 -14.02 9.42 26.73
C LEU A 561 -14.71 8.30 25.94
N ASP A 562 -13.95 7.56 25.12
CA ASP A 562 -14.49 6.59 24.16
C ASP A 562 -13.54 5.43 23.87
N TRP A 563 -14.04 4.42 23.17
CA TRP A 563 -13.22 3.37 22.59
C TRP A 563 -13.04 3.63 21.10
N ARG A 564 -11.84 3.39 20.60
CA ARG A 564 -11.43 3.72 19.24
C ARG A 564 -11.11 2.44 18.49
N VAL A 565 -11.79 2.18 17.38
CA VAL A 565 -11.52 1.01 16.55
C VAL A 565 -10.17 1.16 15.87
N VAL A 566 -9.38 0.09 15.88
CA VAL A 566 -8.04 0.06 15.31
C VAL A 566 -8.05 -0.80 14.04
N HIS A 567 -7.58 -0.23 12.94
CA HIS A 567 -7.44 -0.96 11.70
C HIS A 567 -6.35 -2.05 11.84
N PRO A 568 -6.57 -3.30 11.38
CA PRO A 568 -5.68 -4.43 11.62
C PRO A 568 -4.28 -4.30 10.99
N PHE A 569 -4.16 -3.62 9.84
CA PHE A 569 -2.91 -3.52 9.06
C PHE A 569 -2.36 -2.09 8.89
N ASN A 570 -3.22 -1.08 8.65
CA ASN A 570 -2.85 0.34 8.58
C ASN A 570 -2.90 1.04 9.96
N LYS A 571 -1.73 1.29 10.57
CA LYS A 571 -1.64 1.96 11.88
C LYS A 571 -2.04 3.44 11.85
N SER A 572 -1.95 4.07 10.67
CA SER A 572 -2.25 5.47 10.43
C SER A 572 -3.69 5.71 9.96
N ALA A 573 -4.48 4.64 9.78
CA ALA A 573 -5.89 4.75 9.45
C ALA A 573 -6.64 5.53 10.54
N TYR A 574 -7.70 6.23 10.12
CA TYR A 574 -8.63 6.87 11.03
C TYR A 574 -9.13 5.88 12.09
N ARG A 575 -9.39 6.34 13.31
CA ARG A 575 -9.86 5.47 14.39
C ARG A 575 -11.26 5.90 14.79
N PRO A 576 -12.31 5.29 14.20
CA PRO A 576 -13.67 5.69 14.48
C PRO A 576 -14.03 5.39 15.94
N SER A 577 -14.83 6.28 16.52
CA SER A 577 -15.31 6.18 17.89
C SER A 577 -16.49 5.23 17.97
N VAL A 578 -16.50 4.37 18.99
CA VAL A 578 -17.61 3.47 19.30
C VAL A 578 -18.11 3.73 20.72
N MET A 579 -19.42 3.81 20.86
CA MET A 579 -20.07 4.06 22.15
C MET A 579 -20.33 2.77 22.91
N TYR A 580 -20.11 2.81 24.23
CA TYR A 580 -20.30 1.66 25.13
C TYR A 580 -21.77 1.20 25.25
N ARG A 581 -22.76 2.06 24.97
CA ARG A 581 -24.19 1.70 24.99
C ARG A 581 -24.59 1.07 23.66
N GLY A 582 -24.43 -0.26 23.56
CA GLY A 582 -24.89 -1.05 22.41
C GLY A 582 -23.88 -1.28 21.29
N TRP A 583 -22.62 -0.84 21.45
CA TRP A 583 -21.54 -0.92 20.46
C TRP A 583 -21.99 -0.56 19.04
N GLU A 584 -22.45 0.68 18.92
CA GLU A 584 -22.67 1.32 17.63
C GLU A 584 -21.61 2.39 17.42
N LEU A 585 -21.41 2.80 16.17
CA LEU A 585 -20.63 4.00 15.85
C LEU A 585 -21.24 5.19 16.60
N ALA A 586 -20.40 6.00 17.25
CA ALA A 586 -20.86 7.27 17.84
C ALA A 586 -21.60 8.09 16.78
N LYS A 587 -22.73 8.70 17.15
CA LYS A 587 -23.49 9.58 16.24
C LYS A 587 -22.88 10.97 16.19
#